data_AF-X1ETE8-F1
#
_entry.id   AF-X1ETE8-F1
#
_cell.length_a   1.000
_cell.length_b   1.000
_cell.length_c   1.000
_cell.angle_alpha   90.00
_cell.angle_beta   90.00
_cell.angle_gamma   90.00
#
_symmetry.space_group_name_H-M   'P 1'
#
loop_
_entity.id
_entity.type
_entity.pdbx_description
1 polymer ?
#
loop_
_entity_poly.entity_id
_entity_poly.type
_entity_poly.pdbx_seq_one_letter_code
_entity_poly.pdbx_strand_id
1 'polypeptide(L)'
;KIYSSIGIASEEDWYEEYLDYKMAVKVVDSIEEAVMHINKYGSNHTETIITSNYQNSIYFTREIDSAAVFVNASTRFTDGEQFGMGAEIGISTQKLHWRGPMGLRELTTNKFIVLGEGQIRE
;
A
#
# COMPACT_ATOMS: atom_id res chain seq x y z
N LYS A 1 17.42 23.07 -7.27
CA LYS A 1 18.76 23.19 -6.66
C LYS A 1 18.76 22.35 -5.38
N ILE A 2 19.63 21.35 -5.29
CA ILE A 2 19.83 20.56 -4.06
C ILE A 2 20.78 21.37 -3.17
N TYR A 3 20.41 21.59 -1.90
CA TYR A 3 21.27 22.30 -0.95
C TYR A 3 22.49 21.45 -0.61
N SER A 4 23.67 22.06 -0.48
CA SER A 4 24.93 21.36 -0.24
C SER A 4 25.00 20.58 1.07
N SER A 5 24.06 20.84 2.00
CA SER A 5 23.93 20.13 3.27
C SER A 5 23.15 18.81 3.14
N ILE A 6 22.58 18.51 1.98
CA ILE A 6 21.81 17.28 1.73
C ILE A 6 22.79 16.21 1.23
N GLY A 7 22.78 15.03 1.88
CA GLY A 7 23.57 13.89 1.45
C GLY A 7 23.14 13.39 0.05
N ILE A 8 24.08 12.83 -0.69
CA ILE A 8 23.78 12.20 -1.98
C ILE A 8 23.22 10.81 -1.68
N ALA A 9 22.00 10.54 -2.11
CA ALA A 9 21.38 9.22 -1.97
C ALA A 9 22.09 8.19 -2.86
N SER A 10 22.34 7.00 -2.33
CA SER A 10 22.79 5.84 -3.10
C SER A 10 21.60 5.01 -3.60
N GLU A 11 21.86 3.89 -4.29
CA GLU A 11 20.78 3.00 -4.74
C GLU A 11 20.11 2.29 -3.56
N GLU A 12 20.88 1.97 -2.53
CA GLU A 12 20.42 1.30 -1.31
C GLU A 12 19.43 2.15 -0.51
N ASP A 13 19.62 3.47 -0.51
CA ASP A 13 18.73 4.42 0.17
C ASP A 13 17.27 4.33 -0.32
N TRP A 14 17.04 3.89 -1.55
CA TRP A 14 15.67 3.74 -2.08
C TRP A 14 14.95 2.53 -1.51
N TYR A 15 15.67 1.49 -1.06
CA TYR A 15 15.09 0.28 -0.46
C TYR A 15 14.98 0.36 1.07
N GLU A 16 15.60 1.37 1.69
CA GLU A 16 15.74 1.44 3.15
C GLU A 16 14.52 2.09 3.82
N GLU A 17 14.01 1.44 4.86
CA GLU A 17 13.01 2.02 5.77
C GLU A 17 13.71 2.58 7.01
N TYR A 18 13.85 3.91 7.09
CA TYR A 18 14.72 4.53 8.10
C TYR A 18 14.19 4.53 9.54
N LEU A 19 12.86 4.52 9.72
CA LEU A 19 12.19 4.66 11.03
C LEU A 19 12.75 5.77 11.93
N ASP A 20 13.15 6.89 11.32
CA ASP A 20 13.86 8.01 11.95
C ASP A 20 13.49 9.32 11.22
N TYR A 21 13.98 10.47 11.69
CA TYR A 21 13.83 11.76 11.02
C TYR A 21 14.78 11.90 9.82
N LYS A 22 14.68 10.93 8.89
CA LYS A 22 15.44 10.85 7.63
C LYS A 22 14.48 10.59 6.48
N MET A 23 14.82 11.11 5.30
CA MET A 23 14.03 10.96 4.10
C MET A 23 14.93 11.04 2.86
N ALA A 24 14.77 10.08 1.95
CA ALA A 24 15.34 10.16 0.61
C ALA A 24 14.36 10.90 -0.31
N VAL A 25 14.87 11.77 -1.18
CA VAL A 25 14.03 12.55 -2.11
C VAL A 25 14.56 12.38 -3.53
N LYS A 26 13.72 11.83 -4.40
CA LYS A 26 13.99 11.72 -5.84
C LYS A 26 13.10 12.69 -6.61
N VAL A 27 13.69 13.42 -7.55
CA VAL A 27 12.96 14.18 -8.57
C VAL A 27 12.74 13.26 -9.76
N VAL A 28 11.52 13.22 -10.29
CA VAL A 28 11.11 12.41 -11.42
C VAL A 28 10.47 13.30 -12.48
N ASP A 29 10.58 12.91 -13.75
CA ASP A 29 10.11 13.72 -14.88
C ASP A 29 8.63 13.52 -15.19
N SER A 30 8.04 12.39 -14.75
CA SER A 30 6.64 12.06 -15.02
C SER A 30 6.00 11.20 -13.94
N ILE A 31 4.67 11.04 -14.02
CA ILE A 31 3.91 10.16 -13.11
C ILE A 31 4.22 8.68 -13.36
N GLU A 32 4.48 8.30 -14.60
CA GLU A 32 4.89 6.94 -14.97
C GLU A 32 6.23 6.61 -14.32
N GLU A 33 7.20 7.54 -14.32
CA GLU A 33 8.47 7.34 -13.62
C GLU A 33 8.27 7.23 -12.11
N ALA A 34 7.39 8.05 -11.52
CA ALA A 34 7.04 7.95 -10.10
C ALA A 34 6.48 6.56 -9.76
N VAL A 35 5.52 6.06 -10.56
CA VAL A 35 4.91 4.74 -10.38
C VAL A 35 5.95 3.62 -10.53
N MET A 36 6.81 3.68 -11.56
CA MET A 36 7.88 2.70 -11.74
C MET A 36 8.86 2.69 -10.57
N HIS A 37 9.21 3.87 -10.04
CA HIS A 37 10.08 3.97 -8.87
C HIS A 37 9.42 3.34 -7.64
N ILE A 38 8.18 3.72 -7.33
CA ILE A 38 7.45 3.18 -6.18
C ILE A 38 7.28 1.66 -6.29
N ASN A 39 6.84 1.13 -7.43
CA ASN A 39 6.66 -0.31 -7.60
C ASN A 39 7.98 -1.11 -7.59
N LYS A 40 9.12 -0.47 -7.88
CA LYS A 40 10.45 -1.11 -7.81
C LYS A 40 11.00 -1.14 -6.39
N TYR A 41 10.89 -0.03 -5.66
CA TYR A 41 11.61 0.17 -4.40
C TYR A 41 10.72 0.11 -3.15
N GLY A 42 9.41 0.37 -3.30
CA GLY A 42 8.46 0.36 -2.19
C GLY A 42 8.23 -1.05 -1.63
N SER A 43 7.81 -1.12 -0.37
CA SER A 43 7.48 -2.36 0.33
C SER A 43 6.04 -2.84 0.07
N ASN A 44 5.34 -2.21 -0.86
CA ASN A 44 3.93 -2.44 -1.18
C ASN A 44 2.99 -2.20 0.02
N HIS A 45 3.40 -1.38 0.99
CA HIS A 45 2.62 -1.09 2.20
C HIS A 45 1.63 0.05 1.97
N THR A 46 2.11 1.27 1.76
CA THR A 46 1.24 2.44 1.64
C THR A 46 1.88 3.52 0.80
N GLU A 47 1.14 4.00 -0.18
CA GLU A 47 1.63 5.00 -1.11
C GLU A 47 0.61 6.13 -1.28
N THR A 48 1.09 7.34 -1.57
CA THR A 48 0.21 8.47 -1.79
C THR A 48 0.66 9.35 -2.94
N ILE A 49 -0.33 9.92 -3.63
CA ILE A 49 -0.13 11.01 -4.58
C ILE A 49 -0.81 12.28 -4.07
N ILE A 50 -0.09 13.40 -4.17
CA ILE A 50 -0.66 14.74 -3.96
C ILE A 50 -0.85 15.39 -5.34
N THR A 51 -2.10 15.55 -5.77
CA THR A 51 -2.42 16.10 -7.09
C THR A 51 -3.81 16.74 -7.15
N SER A 52 -3.96 17.78 -7.96
CA SER A 52 -5.25 18.34 -8.36
C SER A 52 -5.73 17.80 -9.73
N ASN A 53 -4.90 17.01 -10.42
CA ASN A 53 -5.27 16.43 -11.71
C ASN A 53 -6.01 15.11 -11.50
N TYR A 54 -7.28 15.09 -11.91
CA TYR A 54 -8.13 13.92 -11.78
C TYR A 54 -7.58 12.69 -12.51
N GLN A 55 -7.11 12.84 -13.74
CA GLN A 55 -6.58 11.71 -14.52
C GLN A 55 -5.34 11.10 -13.86
N ASN A 56 -4.47 11.95 -13.32
CA ASN A 56 -3.28 11.49 -12.59
C ASN A 56 -3.67 10.72 -11.32
N SER A 57 -4.71 11.18 -10.60
CA SER A 57 -5.18 10.48 -9.40
C SER A 57 -5.73 9.08 -9.72
N ILE A 58 -6.47 8.95 -10.83
CA ILE A 58 -7.01 7.67 -11.29
C ILE A 58 -5.91 6.76 -11.82
N TYR A 59 -4.93 7.31 -12.54
CA TYR A 59 -3.79 6.55 -13.03
C TYR A 59 -2.96 5.98 -11.87
N PHE A 60 -2.56 6.83 -10.92
CA PHE A 60 -1.75 6.42 -9.77
C PHE A 60 -2.43 5.33 -8.93
N THR A 61 -3.72 5.50 -8.63
CA THR A 61 -4.48 4.53 -7.81
C THR A 61 -4.68 3.18 -8.48
N ARG A 62 -4.58 3.11 -9.81
CA ARG A 62 -4.69 1.85 -10.57
C ARG A 62 -3.36 1.13 -10.75
N GLU A 63 -2.28 1.87 -10.93
CA GLU A 63 -0.98 1.31 -11.30
C GLU A 63 -0.06 1.04 -10.11
N ILE A 64 -0.32 1.64 -8.95
CA ILE A 64 0.42 1.35 -7.72
C ILE A 64 -0.08 0.05 -7.08
N ASP A 65 0.83 -0.89 -6.86
CA ASP A 65 0.53 -2.20 -6.29
C ASP A 65 0.85 -2.24 -4.79
N SER A 66 0.07 -1.52 -3.98
CA SER A 66 0.28 -1.43 -2.52
C SER A 66 -0.97 -1.80 -1.73
N ALA A 67 -0.81 -2.10 -0.44
CA ALA A 67 -1.92 -2.49 0.42
C ALA A 67 -2.93 -1.33 0.65
N ALA A 68 -2.44 -0.09 0.67
CA ALA A 68 -3.26 1.11 0.64
C ALA A 68 -2.67 2.14 -0.33
N VAL A 69 -3.53 2.80 -1.10
CA VAL A 69 -3.15 3.88 -2.02
C VAL A 69 -4.06 5.08 -1.80
N PHE A 70 -3.45 6.23 -1.49
CA PHE A 70 -4.16 7.45 -1.15
C PHE A 70 -4.01 8.53 -2.22
N VAL A 71 -5.04 9.38 -2.33
CA VAL A 71 -5.00 10.63 -3.09
C VAL A 71 -5.22 11.78 -2.09
N ASN A 72 -4.27 12.71 -2.03
CA ASN A 72 -4.34 13.91 -1.17
C ASN A 72 -4.58 13.60 0.33
N ALA A 73 -4.02 12.50 0.83
CA ALA A 73 -4.11 12.12 2.24
C ALA A 73 -2.78 11.54 2.74
N SER A 74 -2.54 11.65 4.05
CA SER A 74 -1.32 11.12 4.66
C SER A 74 -1.27 9.60 4.62
N THR A 75 -0.08 9.04 4.40
CA THR A 75 0.18 7.60 4.52
C THR A 75 -0.04 7.06 5.94
N ARG A 76 -0.06 7.93 6.96
CA ARG A 76 -0.34 7.57 8.35
C ARG A 76 -1.73 6.99 8.58
N PHE A 77 -2.66 7.15 7.64
CA PHE A 77 -4.02 6.62 7.77
C PHE A 77 -4.15 5.12 7.49
N THR A 78 -3.09 4.44 7.03
CA THR A 78 -3.11 2.96 6.95
C THR A 78 -3.03 2.38 8.36
N ASP A 79 -4.20 2.17 8.94
CA ASP A 79 -4.41 1.69 10.30
C ASP A 79 -5.87 1.21 10.41
N GLY A 80 -6.09 0.09 11.08
CA GLY A 80 -7.40 -0.54 11.20
C GLY A 80 -8.43 0.31 11.93
N GLU A 81 -8.06 1.07 12.96
CA GLU A 81 -8.99 1.97 13.64
C GLU A 81 -9.38 3.12 12.71
N GLN A 82 -8.40 3.71 12.00
CA GLN A 82 -8.66 4.76 11.01
C GLN A 82 -9.54 4.27 9.84
N PHE A 83 -9.46 2.97 9.50
CA PHE A 83 -10.32 2.34 8.50
C PHE A 83 -11.66 1.84 9.06
N GLY A 84 -11.96 2.06 10.33
CA GLY A 84 -13.24 1.70 10.96
C GLY A 84 -13.37 0.22 11.31
N MET A 85 -12.26 -0.51 11.39
CA MET A 85 -12.21 -1.93 11.79
C MET A 85 -12.21 -2.11 13.32
N GLY A 86 -12.03 -1.01 14.06
CA GLY A 86 -12.00 -0.97 15.54
C GLY A 86 -10.64 -1.36 16.12
N ALA A 87 -10.10 -2.52 15.73
CA ALA A 87 -8.76 -2.96 16.10
C ALA A 87 -8.11 -3.73 14.95
N GLU A 88 -6.77 -3.77 14.95
CA GLU A 88 -5.97 -4.60 14.04
C GLU A 88 -4.96 -5.45 14.79
N ILE A 89 -4.58 -6.59 14.19
CA ILE A 89 -3.40 -7.37 14.61
C ILE A 89 -2.11 -6.83 13.95
N GLY A 90 -2.25 -6.17 12.80
CA GLY A 90 -1.17 -5.59 12.02
C GLY A 90 -1.60 -5.42 10.56
N ILE A 91 -0.65 -5.03 9.71
CA ILE A 91 -0.91 -4.68 8.31
C ILE A 91 -0.20 -5.68 7.40
N SER A 92 -0.98 -6.37 6.56
CA SER A 92 -0.46 -7.33 5.58
C SER A 92 -0.12 -6.63 4.27
N THR A 93 1.11 -6.81 3.77
CA THR A 93 1.50 -6.40 2.41
C THR A 93 1.38 -7.53 1.38
N GLN A 94 1.07 -8.74 1.83
CA GLN A 94 0.92 -9.92 0.97
C GLN A 94 -0.35 -9.83 0.12
N LYS A 95 -0.32 -10.48 -1.05
CA LYS A 95 -1.47 -10.49 -1.98
C LYS A 95 -2.51 -11.56 -1.69
N LEU A 96 -2.14 -12.62 -0.98
CA LEU A 96 -3.02 -13.76 -0.71
C LEU A 96 -3.72 -13.61 0.64
N HIS A 97 -4.92 -14.17 0.76
CA HIS A 97 -5.80 -14.16 1.95
C HIS A 97 -6.32 -12.76 2.30
N TRP A 98 -5.45 -11.87 2.75
CA TRP A 98 -5.80 -10.50 3.08
C TRP A 98 -4.63 -9.54 2.90
N ARG A 99 -4.95 -8.31 2.48
CA ARG A 99 -3.99 -7.22 2.22
C ARG A 99 -4.50 -5.92 2.85
N GLY A 100 -3.63 -5.23 3.58
CA GLY A 100 -3.97 -4.05 4.40
C GLY A 100 -4.15 -4.40 5.89
N PRO A 101 -4.69 -3.46 6.69
CA PRO A 101 -5.03 -3.67 8.09
C PRO A 101 -5.87 -4.93 8.32
N MET A 102 -5.47 -5.80 9.24
CA MET A 102 -6.13 -7.08 9.53
C MET A 102 -6.96 -6.99 10.82
N GLY A 103 -8.28 -6.94 10.69
CA GLY A 103 -9.22 -6.97 11.81
C GLY A 103 -9.76 -8.38 12.08
N LEU A 104 -10.88 -8.47 12.81
CA LEU A 104 -11.45 -9.75 13.25
C LEU A 104 -11.90 -10.63 12.07
N ARG A 105 -12.47 -10.04 11.01
CA ARG A 105 -12.98 -10.80 9.84
C ARG A 105 -11.85 -11.48 9.09
N GLU A 106 -10.72 -10.81 9.03
CA GLU A 106 -9.52 -11.24 8.32
C GLU A 106 -8.82 -12.42 9.01
N LEU A 107 -9.19 -12.72 10.25
CA LEU A 107 -8.75 -13.91 11.00
C LEU A 107 -9.70 -15.11 10.85
N THR A 108 -10.67 -15.04 9.94
CA THR A 108 -11.61 -16.13 9.67
C THR A 108 -11.30 -16.85 8.36
N THR A 109 -11.87 -18.04 8.18
CA THR A 109 -11.83 -18.79 6.93
C THR A 109 -13.22 -19.30 6.57
N ASN A 110 -13.38 -19.74 5.33
CA ASN A 110 -14.67 -20.17 4.79
C ASN A 110 -14.81 -21.69 4.82
N LYS A 111 -16.05 -22.16 5.00
CA LYS A 111 -16.42 -23.57 4.79
C LYS A 111 -17.76 -23.65 4.07
N PHE A 112 -17.95 -24.71 3.29
CA PHE A 112 -19.25 -25.01 2.69
C PHE A 112 -20.05 -25.88 3.66
N ILE A 113 -21.33 -25.52 3.83
CA ILE A 113 -22.30 -26.31 4.58
C ILE A 113 -23.34 -26.78 3.56
N VAL A 114 -23.45 -28.10 3.38
CA VAL A 114 -24.42 -28.72 2.47
C VAL A 114 -25.40 -29.53 3.31
N LEU A 115 -26.68 -29.21 3.22
CA LEU A 115 -27.75 -29.93 3.88
C LEU A 115 -28.43 -30.83 2.84
N GLY A 116 -28.32 -32.13 3.04
CA GLY A 116 -28.82 -33.13 2.10
C GLY A 116 -30.05 -33.88 2.60
N GLU A 117 -30.80 -34.45 1.66
CA GLU A 117 -31.94 -35.35 1.88
C GLU A 117 -31.91 -36.54 0.90
N GLY A 118 -30.71 -36.97 0.48
CA GLY A 118 -30.53 -38.12 -0.42
C GLY A 118 -30.06 -37.75 -1.84
N GLN A 119 -29.40 -36.62 -2.01
CA GLN A 119 -28.82 -36.22 -3.29
C GLN A 119 -27.73 -37.20 -3.72
N ILE A 120 -27.79 -37.64 -4.97
CA ILE A 120 -26.75 -38.40 -5.65
C ILE A 120 -26.02 -37.51 -6.65
N ARG A 121 -24.76 -37.82 -6.93
CA ARG A 121 -23.95 -37.17 -7.98
C ARG A 121 -23.94 -38.08 -9.21
N GLU A 122 -24.23 -37.52 -10.38
CA GLU A 122 -24.08 -38.19 -11.69
C GLU A 122 -22.61 -38.38 -12.07
#